data_AF-A0A9X2VSE3-F1
#
_entry.id   AF-A0A9X2VSE3-F1
#
_cell.length_a   1.000
_cell.length_b   1.000
_cell.length_c   1.000
_cell.angle_alpha   90.00
_cell.angle_beta   90.00
_cell.angle_gamma   90.00
#
_symmetry.space_group_name_H-M   'P 1'
#
loop_
_entity.id
_entity.type
_entity.pdbx_description
1 polymer ?
#
loop_
_entity_poly.entity_id
_entity_poly.type
_entity_poly.pdbx_seq_one_letter_code
_entity_poly.pdbx_strand_id
1 'polypeptide(L)'
;MASKMSWRHYLADSVPVTVYWFSEERDWRTGRVRKALGDSVSRHPVEPSATEAETAEWSAAAAAYVDEVAAAARELGLAERRTSKWRGAPLTRRWAKAKFDEAVTSFVDRVGAATARYQPVREAIDARLVEQEATRLREAEQERKEQARAWRLAEGRFLAWSRRHAAADLEVVDGRTPRQLAAEDAAPAEWPPEVVAAVGDVDEWWAGLRESAVNRHARATAVRTVVEAVTATTAALERAGRPGIEVVEGEPSATLDGWWVEFSWPDLPGVQRLSRPPDIPVDHLWQGDWWYDLYLYDRLALTPTWRGDYVFATPTSTEIGNGVARRHSWLTWTVAEFADNLFPDRVTYRQRYHYDGKDVGIPMTDYADPAIFLPYVDAVTRHAVTVFRALAPD
;
A
#
# COMPACT_ATOMS: atom_id res chain seq x y z
N MET A 1 26.55 -18.65 -10.25
CA MET A 1 25.76 -17.87 -11.23
C MET A 1 26.43 -17.96 -12.60
N ALA A 2 25.67 -18.13 -13.68
CA ALA A 2 26.18 -18.19 -15.04
C ALA A 2 25.59 -17.06 -15.90
N SER A 3 26.03 -16.94 -17.15
CA SER A 3 25.54 -15.94 -18.08
C SER A 3 25.34 -16.56 -19.46
N LYS A 4 24.12 -16.46 -19.98
CA LYS A 4 23.80 -16.78 -21.37
C LYS A 4 24.27 -15.62 -22.23
N MET A 5 25.27 -15.88 -23.06
CA MET A 5 25.86 -14.91 -23.97
C MET A 5 25.55 -15.27 -25.41
N SER A 6 25.11 -14.28 -26.18
CA SER A 6 24.84 -14.45 -27.61
C SER A 6 25.65 -13.47 -28.44
N TRP A 7 26.17 -13.93 -29.57
CA TRP A 7 27.03 -13.15 -30.46
C TRP A 7 26.76 -13.47 -31.93
N ARG A 8 26.98 -12.47 -32.79
CA ARG A 8 26.94 -12.60 -34.25
C ARG A 8 28.13 -11.87 -34.86
N HIS A 9 28.77 -12.49 -35.84
CA HIS A 9 29.86 -11.85 -36.57
C HIS A 9 29.32 -11.00 -37.71
N TYR A 10 29.66 -9.70 -37.76
CA TYR A 10 29.14 -8.75 -38.76
C TYR A 10 29.43 -9.10 -40.23
N LEU A 11 30.44 -9.94 -40.50
CA LEU A 11 30.76 -10.44 -41.85
C LEU A 11 30.08 -11.76 -42.21
N ALA A 12 29.45 -12.44 -41.24
CA ALA A 12 28.90 -13.78 -41.39
C ALA A 12 27.73 -13.98 -40.42
N ASP A 13 26.65 -13.22 -40.64
CA ASP A 13 25.44 -13.21 -39.80
C ASP A 13 24.68 -14.54 -39.78
N SER A 14 25.05 -15.49 -40.65
CA SER A 14 24.37 -16.78 -40.82
C SER A 14 24.60 -17.78 -39.67
N VAL A 15 25.54 -17.53 -38.75
CA VAL A 15 25.85 -18.46 -37.65
C VAL A 15 25.78 -17.75 -36.30
N PRO A 16 24.63 -17.77 -35.61
CA PRO A 16 24.52 -17.22 -34.26
C PRO A 16 25.27 -18.10 -33.26
N VAL A 17 26.10 -17.48 -32.43
CA VAL A 17 26.84 -18.12 -31.34
C VAL A 17 26.09 -17.91 -30.05
N THR A 18 25.86 -18.97 -29.29
CA THR A 18 25.29 -18.91 -27.93
C THR A 18 26.16 -19.76 -27.01
N VAL A 19 26.60 -19.18 -25.89
CA VAL A 19 27.42 -19.85 -24.89
C VAL A 19 26.96 -19.51 -23.48
N TYR A 20 27.03 -20.49 -22.58
CA TYR A 20 26.85 -20.31 -21.14
C TYR A 20 28.20 -20.16 -20.47
N TRP A 21 28.42 -19.02 -19.80
CA TRP A 21 29.69 -18.68 -19.16
C TRP A 21 29.53 -18.65 -17.64
N PHE A 22 30.36 -19.41 -16.93
CA PHE A 22 30.24 -19.64 -15.47
C PHE A 22 31.31 -18.92 -14.63
N SER A 23 32.21 -18.16 -15.26
CA SER A 23 33.29 -17.46 -14.54
C SER A 23 32.79 -16.18 -13.87
N GLU A 24 33.23 -15.94 -12.63
CA GLU A 24 33.10 -14.67 -11.91
C GLU A 24 34.06 -13.61 -12.47
N GLU A 25 33.81 -13.15 -13.69
CA GLU A 25 34.51 -11.97 -14.20
C GLU A 25 33.96 -10.73 -13.50
N ARG A 26 34.77 -10.10 -12.62
CA ARG A 26 34.43 -8.86 -11.88
C ARG A 26 33.89 -7.75 -12.78
N ASP A 27 34.33 -7.70 -14.04
CA ASP A 27 33.77 -6.84 -15.08
C ASP A 27 33.75 -7.58 -16.42
N TRP A 28 32.54 -7.90 -16.90
CA TRP A 28 32.34 -8.56 -18.20
C TRP A 28 32.86 -7.72 -19.37
N ARG A 29 32.98 -6.39 -19.20
CA ARG A 29 33.52 -5.49 -20.23
C ARG A 29 35.02 -5.67 -20.45
N THR A 30 35.72 -6.26 -19.50
CA THR A 30 37.15 -6.63 -19.61
C THR A 30 37.36 -8.15 -19.64
N GLY A 31 36.25 -8.89 -19.68
CA GLY A 31 36.17 -10.35 -19.61
C GLY A 31 36.72 -11.10 -20.82
N ARG A 32 37.05 -12.38 -20.62
CA ARG A 32 37.64 -13.28 -21.63
C ARG A 32 36.76 -13.39 -22.87
N VAL A 33 35.44 -13.54 -22.70
CA VAL A 33 34.50 -13.70 -23.81
C VAL A 33 34.39 -12.43 -24.65
N ARG A 34 34.30 -11.25 -24.01
CA ARG A 34 34.26 -9.98 -24.75
C ARG A 34 35.58 -9.67 -25.43
N LYS A 35 36.72 -9.97 -24.80
CA LYS A 35 38.04 -9.85 -25.45
C LYS A 35 38.18 -10.78 -26.66
N ALA A 36 37.54 -11.95 -26.61
CA ALA A 36 37.58 -12.96 -27.65
C ALA A 36 36.63 -12.66 -28.82
N LEU A 37 35.42 -12.15 -28.55
CA LEU A 37 34.34 -12.00 -29.53
C LEU A 37 33.99 -10.53 -29.86
N GLY A 38 34.49 -9.55 -29.10
CA GLY A 38 34.25 -8.11 -29.31
C GLY A 38 33.00 -7.57 -28.62
N ASP A 39 32.60 -6.35 -28.98
CA ASP A 39 31.58 -5.57 -28.26
C ASP A 39 30.13 -5.98 -28.55
N SER A 40 29.89 -6.81 -29.57
CA SER A 40 28.54 -7.21 -30.01
C SER A 40 27.95 -8.41 -29.24
N VAL A 41 28.42 -8.68 -28.02
CA VAL A 41 27.93 -9.79 -27.18
C VAL A 41 26.78 -9.32 -26.29
N SER A 42 25.59 -9.93 -26.41
CA SER A 42 24.51 -9.75 -25.44
C SER A 42 24.65 -10.71 -24.26
N ARG A 43 24.13 -10.33 -23.09
CA ARG A 43 24.27 -11.10 -21.84
C ARG A 43 22.95 -11.12 -21.07
N HIS A 44 22.57 -12.31 -20.62
CA HIS A 44 21.48 -12.52 -19.66
C HIS A 44 21.97 -13.38 -18.49
N PRO A 45 21.83 -12.94 -17.24
CA PRO A 45 22.19 -13.76 -16.08
C PRO A 45 21.26 -14.98 -16.02
N VAL A 46 21.81 -16.15 -15.72
CA VAL A 46 21.08 -17.41 -15.55
C VAL A 46 21.70 -18.23 -14.41
N GLU A 47 20.89 -19.03 -13.73
CA GLU A 47 21.34 -19.87 -12.61
C GLU A 47 20.92 -21.33 -12.83
N PRO A 48 21.61 -22.05 -13.72
CA PRO A 48 21.37 -23.47 -13.87
C PRO A 48 21.80 -24.18 -12.59
N SER A 49 20.96 -25.07 -12.04
CA SER A 49 21.41 -25.95 -10.95
C SER A 49 22.46 -26.89 -11.53
N ALA A 50 23.63 -26.91 -10.92
CA ALA A 50 24.74 -27.76 -11.34
C ALA A 50 25.58 -28.14 -10.15
N THR A 51 26.08 -29.37 -10.19
CA THR A 51 27.15 -29.77 -9.29
C THR A 51 28.44 -29.04 -9.65
N GLU A 52 29.40 -29.01 -8.73
CA GLU A 52 30.72 -28.40 -9.00
C GLU A 52 31.43 -29.08 -10.18
N ALA A 53 31.31 -30.41 -10.28
CA ALA A 53 31.89 -31.20 -11.37
C ALA A 53 31.31 -30.82 -12.74
N GLU A 54 29.98 -30.69 -12.83
CA GLU A 54 29.30 -30.28 -14.06
C GLU A 54 29.64 -28.84 -14.42
N THR A 55 29.71 -27.94 -13.43
CA THR A 55 30.10 -26.56 -13.64
C THR A 55 31.50 -26.47 -14.22
N ALA A 56 32.44 -27.28 -13.73
CA ALA A 56 33.81 -27.35 -14.24
C ALA A 56 33.84 -27.89 -15.69
N GLU A 57 33.10 -28.97 -15.98
CA GLU A 57 32.99 -29.54 -17.33
C GLU A 57 32.40 -28.53 -18.32
N TRP A 58 31.28 -27.90 -17.97
CA TRP A 58 30.61 -26.92 -18.82
C TRP A 58 31.46 -25.68 -19.04
N SER A 59 32.20 -25.23 -18.02
CA SER A 59 33.15 -24.12 -18.13
C SER A 59 34.28 -24.44 -19.09
N ALA A 60 34.84 -25.65 -19.02
CA ALA A 60 35.89 -26.10 -19.93
C ALA A 60 35.40 -26.18 -21.37
N ALA A 61 34.19 -26.75 -21.59
CA ALA A 61 33.57 -26.82 -22.91
C ALA A 61 33.26 -25.42 -23.48
N ALA A 62 32.76 -24.51 -22.66
CA ALA A 62 32.50 -23.12 -23.03
C ALA A 62 33.81 -22.38 -23.40
N ALA A 63 34.88 -22.57 -22.63
CA ALA A 63 36.18 -21.98 -22.92
C ALA A 63 36.75 -22.48 -24.25
N ALA A 64 36.72 -23.80 -24.48
CA ALA A 64 37.18 -24.40 -25.74
C ALA A 64 36.36 -23.89 -26.95
N TYR A 65 35.05 -23.76 -26.79
CA TYR A 65 34.17 -23.20 -27.81
C TYR A 65 34.52 -21.74 -28.13
N VAL A 66 34.64 -20.88 -27.11
CA VAL A 66 34.98 -19.45 -27.29
C VAL A 66 36.36 -19.29 -27.92
N ASP A 67 37.35 -20.08 -27.51
CA ASP A 67 38.71 -20.00 -28.06
C ASP A 67 38.72 -20.35 -29.56
N GLU A 68 37.96 -21.36 -29.98
CA GLU A 68 37.83 -21.78 -31.39
C GLU A 68 37.10 -20.73 -32.24
N VAL A 69 35.97 -20.20 -31.76
CA VAL A 69 35.22 -19.13 -32.44
C VAL A 69 36.09 -17.88 -32.59
N ALA A 70 36.85 -17.51 -31.54
CA ALA A 70 37.74 -16.37 -31.58
C ALA A 70 38.93 -16.58 -32.53
N ALA A 71 39.48 -17.80 -32.62
CA ALA A 71 40.52 -18.13 -33.59
C ALA A 71 40.00 -17.99 -35.03
N ALA A 72 38.83 -18.56 -35.33
CA ALA A 72 38.20 -18.46 -36.63
C ALA A 72 37.88 -16.99 -37.01
N ALA A 73 37.34 -16.20 -36.06
CA ALA A 73 37.05 -14.78 -36.28
C ALA A 73 38.32 -13.95 -36.58
N ARG A 74 39.43 -14.24 -35.87
CA ARG A 74 40.73 -13.58 -36.15
C ARG A 74 41.25 -13.90 -37.55
N GLU A 75 41.15 -15.16 -37.98
CA GLU A 75 41.57 -15.57 -39.32
C GLU A 75 40.73 -14.90 -40.41
N LEU A 76 39.41 -14.83 -40.22
CA LEU A 76 38.51 -14.11 -41.13
C LEU A 76 38.84 -12.62 -41.19
N GLY A 77 39.08 -11.97 -40.06
CA GLY A 77 39.49 -10.57 -40.00
C GLY A 77 40.84 -10.30 -40.68
N LEU A 78 41.80 -11.23 -40.58
CA LEU A 78 43.07 -11.14 -41.33
C LEU A 78 42.85 -11.29 -42.84
N ALA A 79 41.99 -12.21 -43.26
CA ALA A 79 41.62 -12.38 -44.67
C ALA A 79 40.90 -11.13 -45.21
N GLU A 80 40.00 -10.53 -44.43
CA GLU A 80 39.35 -9.26 -44.77
C GLU A 80 40.38 -8.16 -45.01
N ARG A 81 41.29 -7.92 -44.05
CA ARG A 81 42.33 -6.89 -44.15
C ARG A 81 43.28 -7.10 -45.33
N ARG A 82 43.65 -8.35 -45.61
CA ARG A 82 44.53 -8.70 -46.73
C ARG A 82 43.86 -8.49 -48.09
N THR A 83 42.56 -8.76 -48.18
CA THR A 83 41.82 -8.67 -49.45
C THR A 83 41.18 -7.30 -49.69
N SER A 84 40.88 -6.52 -48.64
CA SER A 84 40.11 -5.26 -48.75
C SER A 84 40.74 -4.25 -49.70
N LYS A 85 42.07 -4.06 -49.63
CA LYS A 85 42.82 -3.16 -50.52
C LYS A 85 42.74 -3.55 -52.01
N TRP A 86 42.50 -4.82 -52.30
CA TRP A 86 42.43 -5.37 -53.66
C TRP A 86 41.00 -5.48 -54.20
N ARG A 87 39.97 -5.31 -53.36
CA ARG A 87 38.56 -5.35 -53.79
C ARG A 87 38.16 -4.13 -54.62
N GLY A 88 38.85 -3.00 -54.46
CA GLY A 88 38.64 -1.78 -55.24
C GLY A 88 39.32 -1.77 -56.62
N ALA A 89 40.27 -2.67 -56.86
CA ALA A 89 41.01 -2.73 -58.12
C ALA A 89 40.32 -3.67 -59.12
N PRO A 90 39.93 -3.20 -60.34
CA PRO A 90 39.14 -3.99 -61.29
C PRO A 90 39.78 -5.34 -61.68
N LEU A 91 41.12 -5.39 -61.77
CA LEU A 91 41.87 -6.56 -62.24
C LEU A 91 42.01 -7.67 -61.19
N THR A 92 42.01 -7.34 -59.90
CA THR A 92 42.21 -8.32 -58.80
C THR A 92 40.97 -8.56 -57.96
N ARG A 93 39.89 -7.79 -58.19
CA ARG A 93 38.62 -7.86 -57.46
C ARG A 93 38.01 -9.27 -57.40
N ARG A 94 37.98 -10.00 -58.52
CA ARG A 94 37.40 -11.36 -58.58
C ARG A 94 38.20 -12.35 -57.72
N TRP A 95 39.52 -12.30 -57.81
CA TRP A 95 40.41 -13.15 -57.01
C TRP A 95 40.32 -12.81 -55.51
N ALA A 96 40.35 -11.52 -55.15
CA ALA A 96 40.27 -11.07 -53.77
C ALA A 96 38.91 -11.42 -53.14
N LYS A 97 37.82 -11.34 -53.93
CA LYS A 97 36.49 -11.82 -53.52
C LYS A 97 36.48 -13.32 -53.30
N ALA A 98 36.97 -14.13 -54.24
CA ALA A 98 37.00 -15.59 -54.10
C ALA A 98 37.79 -16.03 -52.86
N LYS A 99 38.95 -15.39 -52.58
CA LYS A 99 39.75 -15.67 -51.38
C LYS A 99 39.07 -15.26 -50.08
N PHE A 100 38.29 -14.17 -50.10
CA PHE A 100 37.50 -13.79 -48.94
C PHE A 100 36.30 -14.72 -48.74
N ASP A 101 35.59 -15.09 -49.80
CA ASP A 101 34.47 -16.03 -49.75
C ASP A 101 34.92 -17.43 -49.26
N GLU A 102 36.13 -17.87 -49.63
CA GLU A 102 36.79 -19.07 -49.08
C GLU A 102 37.04 -18.94 -47.56
N ALA A 103 37.52 -17.78 -47.10
CA ALA A 103 37.72 -17.53 -45.66
C ALA A 103 36.40 -17.46 -44.88
N VAL A 104 35.35 -16.88 -45.47
CA VAL A 104 33.99 -16.88 -44.88
C VAL A 104 33.47 -18.32 -44.77
N THR A 105 33.65 -19.14 -45.81
CA THR A 105 33.24 -20.55 -45.80
C THR A 105 33.97 -21.33 -44.71
N SER A 106 35.30 -21.19 -44.63
CA SER A 106 36.11 -21.80 -43.57
C SER A 106 35.70 -21.35 -42.17
N PHE A 107 35.38 -20.07 -41.99
CA PHE A 107 34.85 -19.55 -40.73
C PHE A 107 33.53 -20.23 -40.35
N VAL A 108 32.56 -20.28 -41.28
CA VAL A 108 31.26 -20.91 -41.06
C VAL A 108 31.41 -22.39 -40.71
N ASP A 109 32.27 -23.12 -41.43
CA ASP A 109 32.51 -24.55 -41.18
C ASP A 109 33.12 -24.79 -39.80
N ARG A 110 34.11 -23.97 -39.40
CA ARG A 110 34.77 -24.09 -38.09
C ARG A 110 33.83 -23.73 -36.94
N VAL A 111 33.10 -22.63 -37.05
CA VAL A 111 32.13 -22.22 -36.02
C VAL A 111 30.97 -23.23 -35.96
N GLY A 112 30.54 -23.77 -37.10
CA GLY A 112 29.54 -24.85 -37.15
C GLY A 112 30.03 -26.10 -36.43
N ALA A 113 31.25 -26.57 -36.71
CA ALA A 113 31.85 -27.72 -36.02
C ALA A 113 32.04 -27.48 -34.51
N ALA A 114 32.48 -26.28 -34.12
CA ALA A 114 32.63 -25.90 -32.73
C ALA A 114 31.26 -25.85 -32.01
N THR A 115 30.24 -25.33 -32.68
CA THR A 115 28.87 -25.27 -32.17
C THR A 115 28.31 -26.68 -31.98
N ALA A 116 28.51 -27.58 -32.96
CA ALA A 116 28.10 -28.97 -32.85
C ALA A 116 28.76 -29.70 -31.66
N ARG A 117 30.02 -29.40 -31.34
CA ARG A 117 30.71 -29.96 -30.16
C ARG A 117 30.18 -29.40 -28.84
N TYR A 118 29.81 -28.12 -28.80
CA TYR A 118 29.27 -27.46 -27.60
C TYR A 118 27.76 -27.73 -27.40
N GLN A 119 27.05 -28.13 -28.46
CA GLN A 119 25.60 -28.31 -28.46
C GLN A 119 25.09 -29.22 -27.33
N PRO A 120 25.70 -30.38 -27.00
CA PRO A 120 25.21 -31.23 -25.91
C PRO A 120 25.25 -30.53 -24.54
N VAL A 121 26.30 -29.73 -24.27
CA VAL A 121 26.42 -28.94 -23.04
C VAL A 121 25.35 -27.85 -23.00
N ARG A 122 25.15 -27.15 -24.12
CA ARG A 122 24.10 -26.15 -24.25
C ARG A 122 22.71 -26.73 -24.00
N GLU A 123 22.39 -27.86 -24.61
CA GLU A 123 21.10 -28.55 -24.45
C GLU A 123 20.89 -29.02 -23.01
N ALA A 124 21.92 -29.55 -22.35
CA ALA A 124 21.84 -29.95 -20.95
C ALA A 124 21.53 -28.74 -20.04
N ILE A 125 22.17 -27.59 -20.27
CA ILE A 125 21.92 -26.36 -19.51
C ILE A 125 20.53 -25.81 -19.82
N ASP A 126 20.14 -25.72 -21.10
CA ASP A 126 18.81 -25.26 -21.52
C ASP A 126 17.71 -26.13 -20.90
N ALA A 127 17.87 -27.47 -20.89
CA ALA A 127 16.92 -28.40 -20.28
C ALA A 127 16.75 -28.16 -18.77
N ARG A 128 17.84 -27.93 -18.01
CA ARG A 128 17.75 -27.62 -16.58
C ARG A 128 17.07 -26.30 -16.30
N LEU A 129 17.37 -25.26 -17.08
CA LEU A 129 16.72 -23.96 -16.93
C LEU A 129 15.21 -24.07 -17.16
N VAL A 130 14.79 -24.86 -18.15
CA VAL A 130 13.36 -25.13 -18.40
C VAL A 130 12.72 -25.88 -17.24
N GLU A 131 13.37 -26.91 -16.70
CA GLU A 131 12.86 -27.68 -15.56
C GLU A 131 12.74 -26.83 -14.27
N GLN A 132 13.75 -25.99 -14.00
CA GLN A 132 13.73 -25.05 -12.88
C GLN A 132 12.61 -24.03 -13.02
N GLU A 133 12.44 -23.42 -14.20
CA GLU A 133 11.37 -22.46 -14.43
C GLU A 133 9.99 -23.14 -14.31
N ALA A 134 9.83 -24.35 -14.83
CA ALA A 134 8.61 -25.12 -14.66
C ALA A 134 8.32 -25.46 -13.19
N THR A 135 9.36 -25.66 -12.37
CA THR A 135 9.22 -25.88 -10.93
C THR A 135 8.84 -24.58 -10.21
N ARG A 136 9.55 -23.48 -10.49
CA ARG A 136 9.25 -22.14 -9.96
C ARG A 136 7.82 -21.70 -10.28
N LEU A 137 7.36 -21.94 -11.50
CA LEU A 137 5.99 -21.62 -11.91
C LEU A 137 4.95 -22.48 -11.16
N ARG A 138 5.24 -23.76 -10.94
CA ARG A 138 4.37 -24.66 -10.14
C ARG A 138 4.30 -24.22 -8.68
N GLU A 139 5.43 -23.91 -8.07
CA GLU A 139 5.51 -23.38 -6.68
C GLU A 139 4.77 -22.06 -6.56
N ALA A 140 5.02 -21.10 -7.47
CA ALA A 140 4.33 -19.81 -7.49
C ALA A 140 2.81 -19.96 -7.74
N GLU A 141 2.37 -20.98 -8.50
CA GLU A 141 0.95 -21.29 -8.64
C GLU A 141 0.37 -21.88 -7.36
N GLN A 142 1.08 -22.78 -6.68
CA GLN A 142 0.67 -23.34 -5.39
C GLN A 142 0.56 -22.26 -4.31
N GLU A 143 1.59 -21.44 -4.14
CA GLU A 143 1.59 -20.31 -3.20
C GLU A 143 0.42 -19.36 -3.48
N ARG A 144 0.16 -19.03 -4.75
CA ARG A 144 -0.98 -18.18 -5.12
C ARG A 144 -2.32 -18.83 -4.77
N LYS A 145 -2.46 -20.15 -4.97
CA LYS A 145 -3.68 -20.89 -4.58
C LYS A 145 -3.86 -20.93 -3.07
N GLU A 146 -2.78 -21.11 -2.31
CA GLU A 146 -2.79 -21.09 -0.84
C GLU A 146 -3.13 -19.71 -0.30
N GLN A 147 -2.50 -18.66 -0.83
CA GLN A 147 -2.82 -17.26 -0.50
C GLN A 147 -4.28 -16.95 -0.83
N ALA A 148 -4.79 -17.35 -2.00
CA ALA A 148 -6.19 -17.16 -2.36
C ALA A 148 -7.14 -17.93 -1.43
N ARG A 149 -6.76 -19.12 -0.97
CA ARG A 149 -7.56 -19.89 0.01
C ARG A 149 -7.57 -19.20 1.37
N ALA A 150 -6.40 -18.77 1.86
CA ALA A 150 -6.27 -18.02 3.11
C ALA A 150 -7.10 -16.73 3.08
N TRP A 151 -7.04 -16.00 1.96
CA TRP A 151 -7.83 -14.80 1.72
C TRP A 151 -9.33 -15.06 1.79
N ARG A 152 -9.84 -16.08 1.09
CA ARG A 152 -11.27 -16.43 1.12
C ARG A 152 -11.74 -16.84 2.52
N LEU A 153 -10.90 -17.55 3.28
CA LEU A 153 -11.22 -17.91 4.66
C LEU A 153 -11.29 -16.67 5.56
N ALA A 154 -10.36 -15.73 5.39
CA ALA A 154 -10.35 -14.46 6.11
C ALA A 154 -11.58 -13.59 5.76
N GLU A 155 -11.91 -13.47 4.47
CA GLU A 155 -13.12 -12.79 4.00
C GLU A 155 -14.39 -13.46 4.53
N GLY A 156 -14.43 -14.79 4.57
CA GLY A 156 -15.54 -15.54 5.18
C GLY A 156 -15.74 -15.23 6.66
N ARG A 157 -14.65 -15.09 7.44
CA ARG A 157 -14.71 -14.65 8.85
C ARG A 157 -15.25 -13.23 8.96
N PHE A 158 -14.77 -12.32 8.12
CA PHE A 158 -15.26 -10.94 8.10
C PHE A 158 -16.76 -10.85 7.76
N LEU A 159 -17.22 -11.61 6.77
CA LEU A 159 -18.63 -11.65 6.40
C LEU A 159 -19.50 -12.25 7.52
N ALA A 160 -19.00 -13.26 8.25
CA ALA A 160 -19.70 -13.80 9.42
C ALA A 160 -19.80 -12.76 10.55
N TRP A 161 -18.70 -12.08 10.85
CA TRP A 161 -18.67 -10.96 11.79
C TRP A 161 -19.65 -9.85 11.37
N SER A 162 -19.65 -9.44 10.10
CA SER A 162 -20.53 -8.39 9.57
C SER A 162 -22.01 -8.78 9.68
N ARG A 163 -22.36 -10.05 9.45
CA ARG A 163 -23.73 -10.56 9.67
C ARG A 163 -24.14 -10.49 11.14
N ARG A 164 -23.26 -10.84 12.09
CA ARG A 164 -23.54 -10.72 13.53
C ARG A 164 -23.82 -9.26 13.92
N HIS A 165 -23.08 -8.31 13.36
CA HIS A 165 -23.33 -6.88 13.61
C HIS A 165 -24.62 -6.38 12.95
N ALA A 166 -24.90 -6.79 11.70
CA ALA A 166 -26.12 -6.42 11.00
C ALA A 166 -27.40 -6.96 11.69
N ALA A 167 -27.28 -8.08 12.43
CA ALA A 167 -28.40 -8.62 13.21
C ALA A 167 -28.94 -7.62 14.25
N ALA A 168 -28.10 -6.70 14.73
CA ALA A 168 -28.51 -5.66 15.68
C ALA A 168 -29.48 -4.62 15.09
N ASP A 169 -29.55 -4.54 13.75
CA ASP A 169 -30.36 -3.60 12.99
C ASP A 169 -31.55 -4.26 12.29
N LEU A 170 -31.75 -5.57 12.48
CA LEU A 170 -32.93 -6.28 11.98
C LEU A 170 -34.16 -5.95 12.84
N GLU A 171 -35.29 -5.70 12.22
CA GLU A 171 -36.56 -5.56 12.94
C GLU A 171 -36.97 -6.91 13.54
N VAL A 172 -37.32 -6.94 14.83
CA VAL A 172 -37.66 -8.16 15.55
C VAL A 172 -39.10 -8.17 16.07
N VAL A 173 -39.48 -7.22 16.94
CA VAL A 173 -40.77 -7.19 17.64
C VAL A 173 -41.35 -5.79 17.54
N ASP A 174 -42.61 -5.68 17.10
CA ASP A 174 -43.32 -4.40 16.92
C ASP A 174 -42.57 -3.38 16.03
N GLY A 175 -41.79 -3.85 15.06
CA GLY A 175 -40.95 -3.00 14.20
C GLY A 175 -39.71 -2.41 14.90
N ARG A 176 -39.38 -2.87 16.12
CA ARG A 176 -38.19 -2.43 16.86
C ARG A 176 -36.98 -3.30 16.52
N THR A 177 -35.80 -2.70 16.51
CA THR A 177 -34.52 -3.40 16.35
C THR A 177 -33.91 -3.78 17.71
N PRO A 178 -33.01 -4.78 17.78
CA PRO A 178 -32.27 -5.08 19.00
C PRO A 178 -31.55 -3.87 19.60
N ARG A 179 -30.99 -2.97 18.78
CA ARG A 179 -30.38 -1.72 19.29
C ARG A 179 -31.38 -0.82 20.01
N GLN A 180 -32.62 -0.72 19.52
CA GLN A 180 -33.66 0.09 20.16
C GLN A 180 -34.13 -0.56 21.46
N LEU A 181 -34.36 -1.88 21.42
CA LEU A 181 -34.71 -2.68 22.59
C LEU A 181 -33.64 -2.57 23.70
N ALA A 182 -32.35 -2.59 23.33
CA ALA A 182 -31.26 -2.44 24.29
C ALA A 182 -31.23 -1.06 24.94
N ALA A 183 -31.59 -0.01 24.20
CA ALA A 183 -31.72 1.35 24.74
C ALA A 183 -32.90 1.52 25.70
N GLU A 184 -33.92 0.67 25.58
CA GLU A 184 -35.10 0.62 26.46
C GLU A 184 -34.91 -0.35 27.64
N ASP A 185 -33.77 -1.05 27.72
CA ASP A 185 -33.53 -2.20 28.61
C ASP A 185 -34.65 -3.26 28.53
N ALA A 186 -35.23 -3.42 27.33
CA ALA A 186 -36.33 -4.33 27.06
C ALA A 186 -35.82 -5.53 26.24
N ALA A 187 -35.71 -6.70 26.86
CA ALA A 187 -35.44 -7.92 26.11
C ALA A 187 -36.75 -8.52 25.56
N PRO A 188 -36.78 -9.03 24.32
CA PRO A 188 -37.92 -9.80 23.85
C PRO A 188 -38.02 -11.11 24.65
N ALA A 189 -39.23 -11.66 24.76
CA ALA A 189 -39.44 -12.95 25.43
C ALA A 189 -38.68 -14.09 24.74
N GLU A 190 -38.63 -14.05 23.40
CA GLU A 190 -37.85 -14.97 22.56
C GLU A 190 -37.23 -14.21 21.39
N TRP A 191 -35.99 -14.53 21.05
CA TRP A 191 -35.30 -13.95 19.90
C TRP A 191 -35.71 -14.68 18.61
N PRO A 192 -35.91 -13.95 17.49
CA PRO A 192 -36.20 -14.59 16.21
C PRO A 192 -35.11 -15.59 15.80
N PRO A 193 -35.47 -16.74 15.19
CA PRO A 193 -34.51 -17.77 14.78
C PRO A 193 -33.38 -17.23 13.89
N GLU A 194 -33.67 -16.22 13.06
CA GLU A 194 -32.69 -15.56 12.19
C GLU A 194 -31.61 -14.83 12.99
N VAL A 195 -32.00 -14.17 14.09
CA VAL A 195 -31.06 -13.50 15.01
C VAL A 195 -30.22 -14.54 15.72
N VAL A 196 -30.84 -15.57 16.29
CA VAL A 196 -30.14 -16.67 16.98
C VAL A 196 -29.11 -17.33 16.05
N ALA A 197 -29.49 -17.61 14.80
CA ALA A 197 -28.61 -18.20 13.81
C ALA A 197 -27.45 -17.27 13.39
N ALA A 198 -27.67 -15.95 13.38
CA ALA A 198 -26.66 -14.98 12.98
C ALA A 198 -25.63 -14.68 14.07
N VAL A 199 -26.05 -14.66 15.35
CA VAL A 199 -25.20 -14.19 16.46
C VAL A 199 -24.55 -15.32 17.25
N GLY A 200 -25.13 -16.53 17.23
CA GLY A 200 -24.65 -17.67 18.00
C GLY A 200 -24.94 -17.52 19.49
N ASP A 201 -23.99 -16.96 20.23
CA ASP A 201 -24.18 -16.65 21.66
C ASP A 201 -25.00 -15.36 21.81
N VAL A 202 -26.30 -15.55 22.04
CA VAL A 202 -27.28 -14.45 22.15
C VAL A 202 -27.08 -13.66 23.44
N ASP A 203 -26.71 -14.31 24.55
CA ASP A 203 -26.58 -13.66 25.85
C ASP A 203 -25.37 -12.72 25.87
N GLU A 204 -24.23 -13.19 25.36
CA GLU A 204 -23.01 -12.37 25.22
C GLU A 204 -23.27 -11.20 24.25
N TRP A 205 -23.87 -11.49 23.08
CA TRP A 205 -24.19 -10.47 22.09
C TRP A 205 -25.15 -9.40 22.65
N TRP A 206 -26.18 -9.82 23.38
CA TRP A 206 -27.16 -8.92 23.98
C TRP A 206 -26.55 -8.06 25.10
N ALA A 207 -25.67 -8.65 25.92
CA ALA A 207 -24.91 -7.89 26.91
C ALA A 207 -24.10 -6.75 26.23
N GLY A 208 -23.38 -7.07 25.15
CA GLY A 208 -22.65 -6.06 24.37
C GLY A 208 -23.55 -4.98 23.76
N LEU A 209 -24.76 -5.34 23.29
CA LEU A 209 -25.70 -4.33 22.79
C LEU A 209 -26.21 -3.38 23.88
N ARG A 210 -26.43 -3.87 25.10
CA ARG A 210 -26.82 -3.01 26.24
C ARG A 210 -25.69 -2.09 26.65
N GLU A 211 -24.47 -2.59 26.74
CA GLU A 211 -23.28 -1.76 26.98
C GLU A 211 -23.14 -0.67 25.90
N SER A 212 -23.34 -1.04 24.64
CA SER A 212 -23.35 -0.09 23.54
C SER A 212 -24.45 0.97 23.67
N ALA A 213 -25.66 0.58 24.09
CA ALA A 213 -26.74 1.52 24.33
C ALA A 213 -26.42 2.51 25.45
N VAL A 214 -25.79 2.06 26.53
CA VAL A 214 -25.27 2.93 27.61
C VAL A 214 -24.25 3.93 27.07
N ASN A 215 -23.30 3.48 26.25
CA ASN A 215 -22.31 4.34 25.62
C ASN A 215 -22.95 5.39 24.71
N ARG A 216 -23.91 4.99 23.86
CA ARG A 216 -24.63 5.93 22.97
C ARG A 216 -25.42 6.96 23.77
N HIS A 217 -26.10 6.55 24.84
CA HIS A 217 -26.84 7.47 25.70
C HIS A 217 -25.90 8.49 26.37
N ALA A 218 -24.75 8.04 26.88
CA ALA A 218 -23.75 8.91 27.48
C ALA A 218 -23.20 9.91 26.46
N ARG A 219 -22.82 9.45 25.25
CA ARG A 219 -22.38 10.33 24.15
C ARG A 219 -23.44 11.36 23.79
N ALA A 220 -24.69 10.95 23.59
CA ALA A 220 -25.78 11.86 23.23
C ALA A 220 -26.03 12.92 24.32
N THR A 221 -25.99 12.52 25.58
CA THR A 221 -26.12 13.45 26.72
C THR A 221 -24.95 14.42 26.77
N ALA A 222 -23.73 13.94 26.59
CA ALA A 222 -22.52 14.75 26.56
C ALA A 222 -22.53 15.78 25.43
N VAL A 223 -22.89 15.37 24.20
CA VAL A 223 -23.08 16.28 23.06
C VAL A 223 -24.09 17.37 23.40
N ARG A 224 -25.27 16.99 23.93
CA ARG A 224 -26.30 17.96 24.33
C ARG A 224 -25.77 18.95 25.37
N THR A 225 -25.07 18.48 26.40
CA THR A 225 -24.50 19.34 27.45
C THR A 225 -23.46 20.32 26.91
N VAL A 226 -22.60 19.91 25.96
CA VAL A 226 -21.65 20.81 25.31
C VAL A 226 -22.39 21.85 24.46
N VAL A 227 -23.37 21.43 23.65
CA VAL A 227 -24.19 22.35 22.84
C VAL A 227 -24.86 23.39 23.73
N GLU A 228 -25.52 22.96 24.81
CA GLU A 228 -26.18 23.85 25.78
C GLU A 228 -25.20 24.85 26.39
N ALA A 229 -24.00 24.42 26.77
CA ALA A 229 -22.97 25.29 27.33
C ALA A 229 -22.47 26.33 26.32
N VAL A 230 -22.24 25.92 25.07
CA VAL A 230 -21.84 26.85 23.99
C VAL A 230 -22.95 27.86 23.73
N THR A 231 -24.19 27.41 23.56
CA THR A 231 -25.34 28.31 23.29
C THR A 231 -25.58 29.29 24.43
N ALA A 232 -25.47 28.86 25.69
CA ALA A 232 -25.59 29.75 26.84
C ALA A 232 -24.48 30.81 26.87
N THR A 233 -23.25 30.39 26.55
CA THR A 233 -22.07 31.26 26.51
C THR A 233 -22.18 32.30 25.39
N THR A 234 -22.55 31.88 24.18
CA THR A 234 -22.71 32.81 23.05
C THR A 234 -23.84 33.80 23.29
N ALA A 235 -24.95 33.36 23.90
CA ALA A 235 -26.03 34.25 24.31
C ALA A 235 -25.59 35.26 25.40
N ALA A 236 -24.68 34.89 26.30
CA ALA A 236 -24.10 35.81 27.28
C ALA A 236 -23.17 36.84 26.63
N LEU A 237 -22.30 36.39 25.73
CA LEU A 237 -21.40 37.26 24.96
C LEU A 237 -22.18 38.27 24.10
N GLU A 238 -23.25 37.83 23.44
CA GLU A 238 -24.13 38.73 22.67
C GLU A 238 -24.79 39.79 23.55
N ARG A 239 -25.34 39.40 24.71
CA ARG A 239 -25.95 40.34 25.66
C ARG A 239 -24.95 41.36 26.19
N ALA A 240 -23.68 40.98 26.32
CA ALA A 240 -22.60 41.87 26.73
C ALA A 240 -22.05 42.76 25.60
N GLY A 241 -22.60 42.67 24.38
CA GLY A 241 -22.15 43.45 23.23
C GLY A 241 -20.89 42.90 22.56
N ARG A 242 -20.69 41.58 22.62
CA ARG A 242 -19.56 40.83 22.02
C ARG A 242 -18.18 41.32 22.48
N PRO A 243 -17.93 41.40 23.81
CA PRO A 243 -16.63 41.83 24.31
C PRO A 243 -15.54 40.85 23.88
N GLY A 244 -14.36 41.37 23.51
CA GLY A 244 -13.20 40.54 23.15
C GLY A 244 -13.29 39.85 21.80
N ILE A 245 -14.24 40.22 20.93
CA ILE A 245 -14.20 39.80 19.53
C ILE A 245 -12.99 40.45 18.85
N GLU A 246 -12.14 39.63 18.23
CA GLU A 246 -10.93 40.09 17.55
C GLU A 246 -10.96 39.66 16.08
N VAL A 247 -10.22 40.38 15.24
CA VAL A 247 -9.90 39.90 13.89
C VAL A 247 -8.93 38.73 14.05
N VAL A 248 -9.44 37.53 13.83
CA VAL A 248 -8.68 36.29 13.81
C VAL A 248 -8.07 36.11 12.42
N GLU A 249 -6.74 36.30 12.36
CA GLU A 249 -5.96 36.05 11.16
C GLU A 249 -5.58 34.56 11.06
N GLY A 250 -6.07 33.87 10.02
CA GLY A 250 -5.58 32.56 9.62
C GLY A 250 -4.43 32.67 8.60
N GLU A 251 -3.56 31.66 8.52
CA GLU A 251 -2.49 31.64 7.52
C GLU A 251 -3.06 31.73 6.09
N PRO A 252 -2.47 32.51 5.17
CA PRO A 252 -1.84 33.81 5.30
C PRO A 252 -2.75 34.96 4.81
N SER A 253 -4.07 34.75 4.65
CA SER A 253 -4.97 35.79 4.14
C SER A 253 -6.47 35.63 4.45
N ALA A 254 -6.86 34.62 5.23
CA ALA A 254 -8.26 34.42 5.59
C ALA A 254 -8.53 35.00 6.98
N THR A 255 -9.23 36.14 7.04
CA THR A 255 -9.64 36.77 8.31
C THR A 255 -11.07 36.38 8.68
N LEU A 256 -11.33 36.22 9.96
CA LEU A 256 -12.69 36.14 10.53
C LEU A 256 -12.77 36.95 11.81
N ASP A 257 -13.95 37.38 12.24
CA ASP A 257 -14.13 38.08 13.51
C ASP A 257 -14.66 37.09 14.55
N GLY A 258 -13.92 36.84 15.62
CA GLY A 258 -14.32 35.82 16.60
C GLY A 258 -13.49 35.81 17.89
N TRP A 259 -13.73 34.80 18.73
CA TRP A 259 -12.93 34.53 19.92
C TRP A 259 -12.06 33.31 19.69
N TRP A 260 -10.80 33.39 20.08
CA TRP A 260 -9.99 32.19 20.23
C TRP A 260 -10.42 31.44 21.48
N VAL A 261 -10.80 30.18 21.27
CA VAL A 261 -11.12 29.24 22.33
C VAL A 261 -9.98 28.25 22.43
N GLU A 262 -9.28 28.26 23.57
CA GLU A 262 -8.20 27.34 23.87
C GLU A 262 -8.71 26.22 24.76
N PHE A 263 -8.39 24.99 24.38
CA PHE A 263 -8.76 23.79 25.11
C PHE A 263 -7.51 23.14 25.70
N SER A 264 -7.68 22.52 26.86
CA SER A 264 -6.65 21.71 27.51
C SER A 264 -7.26 20.41 27.98
N TRP A 265 -6.57 19.31 27.71
CA TRP A 265 -7.05 17.94 27.91
C TRP A 265 -6.12 17.13 28.85
N PRO A 266 -5.75 17.65 30.04
CA PRO A 266 -4.65 17.13 30.84
C PRO A 266 -4.87 15.71 31.39
N ASP A 267 -6.14 15.32 31.58
CA ASP A 267 -6.52 14.04 32.21
C ASP A 267 -7.02 13.00 31.19
N LEU A 268 -6.94 13.29 29.88
CA LEU A 268 -7.29 12.32 28.85
C LEU A 268 -6.12 11.36 28.60
N PRO A 269 -6.38 10.05 28.44
CA PRO A 269 -5.34 9.13 28.02
C PRO A 269 -4.75 9.62 26.69
N GLY A 270 -3.42 9.70 26.62
CA GLY A 270 -2.74 10.17 25.41
C GLY A 270 -3.22 9.39 24.19
N VAL A 271 -3.34 10.07 23.05
CA VAL A 271 -3.94 9.65 21.76
C VAL A 271 -3.26 8.45 21.08
N GLN A 272 -2.47 7.66 21.82
CA GLN A 272 -1.77 6.51 21.32
C GLN A 272 -2.76 5.40 20.95
N ARG A 273 -2.39 4.70 19.86
CA ARG A 273 -3.02 3.51 19.29
C ARG A 273 -3.81 2.70 20.32
N LEU A 274 -5.00 2.26 19.92
CA LEU A 274 -5.81 1.23 20.59
C LEU A 274 -4.92 0.23 21.33
N SER A 275 -4.93 0.27 22.66
CA SER A 275 -4.16 -0.67 23.49
C SER A 275 -4.63 -2.11 23.26
N ARG A 276 -5.88 -2.28 22.82
CA ARG A 276 -6.45 -3.50 22.27
C ARG A 276 -7.17 -3.15 20.97
N PRO A 277 -6.85 -3.77 19.82
CA PRO A 277 -7.63 -3.55 18.60
C PRO A 277 -9.04 -4.18 18.72
N PRO A 278 -10.02 -3.70 17.95
CA PRO A 278 -11.29 -4.39 17.79
C PRO A 278 -11.13 -5.83 17.31
N ASP A 279 -12.01 -6.71 17.79
CA ASP A 279 -12.11 -8.09 17.32
C ASP A 279 -12.86 -8.16 15.97
N ILE A 280 -12.33 -7.43 14.98
CA ILE A 280 -12.84 -7.39 13.62
C ILE A 280 -11.85 -8.12 12.73
N PRO A 281 -12.26 -9.19 12.02
CA PRO A 281 -11.37 -9.94 11.13
C PRO A 281 -10.92 -9.09 9.93
N VAL A 282 -9.67 -8.61 9.96
CA VAL A 282 -9.08 -7.76 8.91
C VAL A 282 -7.97 -8.45 8.12
N ASP A 283 -7.76 -9.76 8.29
CA ASP A 283 -6.70 -10.50 7.60
C ASP A 283 -6.85 -10.55 6.07
N HIS A 284 -8.06 -10.24 5.57
CA HIS A 284 -8.38 -10.08 4.15
C HIS A 284 -8.21 -8.63 3.67
N LEU A 285 -7.58 -7.76 4.47
CA LEU A 285 -7.25 -6.40 4.09
C LEU A 285 -5.73 -6.29 3.96
N TRP A 286 -5.28 -5.27 3.23
CA TRP A 286 -3.86 -4.93 3.21
C TRP A 286 -3.39 -4.50 4.60
N GLN A 287 -2.07 -4.56 4.82
CA GLN A 287 -1.47 -4.13 6.07
C GLN A 287 -1.87 -2.69 6.42
N GLY A 288 -2.39 -2.53 7.62
CA GLY A 288 -2.99 -1.30 8.13
C GLY A 288 -2.86 -1.24 9.64
N ASP A 289 -3.40 -0.17 10.21
CA ASP A 289 -3.48 0.02 11.66
C ASP A 289 -4.88 0.49 12.03
N TRP A 290 -5.28 0.24 13.27
CA TRP A 290 -6.52 0.78 13.82
C TRP A 290 -6.32 2.18 14.37
N TRP A 291 -7.27 3.07 14.08
CA TRP A 291 -7.28 4.47 14.46
C TRP A 291 -8.59 4.83 15.15
N TYR A 292 -8.51 5.75 16.11
CA TYR A 292 -9.67 6.48 16.57
C TYR A 292 -9.79 7.76 15.74
N ASP A 293 -11.00 8.07 15.31
CA ASP A 293 -11.30 9.38 14.72
C ASP A 293 -11.52 10.40 15.86
N LEU A 294 -10.44 10.74 16.55
CA LEU A 294 -10.43 11.71 17.66
C LEU A 294 -10.14 13.11 17.13
N TYR A 295 -11.03 14.05 17.42
CA TYR A 295 -10.88 15.46 17.09
C TYR A 295 -10.85 16.32 18.34
N LEU A 296 -9.75 16.21 19.10
CA LEU A 296 -9.46 17.06 20.26
C LEU A 296 -8.61 18.25 19.81
N TYR A 297 -9.28 19.34 19.49
CA TYR A 297 -8.61 20.58 19.10
C TYR A 297 -7.99 21.24 20.32
N ASP A 298 -6.77 21.74 20.20
CA ASP A 298 -6.14 22.59 21.22
C ASP A 298 -6.64 24.04 21.12
N ARG A 299 -7.06 24.45 19.92
CA ARG A 299 -7.48 25.83 19.65
C ARG A 299 -8.45 25.91 18.46
N LEU A 300 -9.55 26.63 18.63
CA LEU A 300 -10.53 26.94 17.57
C LEU A 300 -11.03 28.36 17.69
N ALA A 301 -11.45 28.96 16.57
CA ALA A 301 -12.12 30.25 16.60
C ALA A 301 -13.64 30.07 16.68
N LEU A 302 -14.28 30.67 17.68
CA LEU A 302 -15.74 30.77 17.77
C LEU A 302 -16.19 32.08 17.12
N THR A 303 -16.95 31.99 16.03
CA THR A 303 -17.30 33.14 15.20
C THR A 303 -18.79 33.20 14.91
N PRO A 304 -19.41 34.39 14.96
CA PRO A 304 -20.75 34.58 14.43
C PRO A 304 -20.73 34.45 12.91
N THR A 305 -21.81 33.91 12.36
CA THR A 305 -22.09 33.87 10.93
C THR A 305 -22.91 35.10 10.53
N TRP A 306 -23.03 35.35 9.23
CA TRP A 306 -23.88 36.42 8.70
C TRP A 306 -25.38 36.24 9.05
N ARG A 307 -25.80 35.03 9.46
CA ARG A 307 -27.17 34.74 9.89
C ARG A 307 -27.41 34.97 11.38
N GLY A 308 -26.36 35.26 12.15
CA GLY A 308 -26.42 35.38 13.61
C GLY A 308 -26.21 34.05 14.36
N ASP A 309 -26.08 32.92 13.65
CA ASP A 309 -25.67 31.65 14.25
C ASP A 309 -24.17 31.66 14.57
N TYR A 310 -23.72 30.73 15.41
CA TYR A 310 -22.30 30.57 15.76
C TYR A 310 -21.71 29.30 15.15
N VAL A 311 -20.46 29.40 14.71
CA VAL A 311 -19.67 28.26 14.20
C VAL A 311 -18.28 28.25 14.82
N PHE A 312 -17.69 27.07 14.85
CA PHE A 312 -16.26 26.89 15.13
C PHE A 312 -15.49 26.85 13.83
N ALA A 313 -14.34 27.50 13.79
CA ALA A 313 -13.49 27.59 12.61
C ALA A 313 -12.05 27.20 12.95
N THR A 314 -11.43 26.41 12.09
CA THR A 314 -9.98 26.14 12.10
C THR A 314 -9.36 26.53 10.76
N PRO A 315 -8.11 27.03 10.74
CA PRO A 315 -7.39 27.25 9.50
C PRO A 315 -7.18 25.92 8.77
N THR A 316 -7.37 25.92 7.45
CA THR A 316 -7.03 24.80 6.58
C THR A 316 -6.43 25.30 5.26
N SER A 317 -5.79 24.41 4.51
CA SER A 317 -5.25 24.72 3.19
C SER A 317 -5.49 23.58 2.21
N THR A 318 -5.91 23.92 0.99
CA THR A 318 -6.06 22.98 -0.11
C THR A 318 -4.98 23.24 -1.15
N GLU A 319 -4.28 22.19 -1.59
CA GLU A 319 -3.34 22.29 -2.69
C GLU A 319 -4.07 22.53 -4.02
N ILE A 320 -3.58 23.48 -4.81
CA ILE A 320 -4.09 23.83 -6.13
C ILE A 320 -2.97 23.74 -7.16
N GLY A 321 -3.32 23.43 -8.41
CA GLY A 321 -2.36 23.30 -9.50
C GLY A 321 -1.33 22.19 -9.27
N ASN A 322 -1.76 21.00 -8.82
CA ASN A 322 -0.89 19.84 -8.53
C ASN A 322 0.23 20.15 -7.52
N GLY A 323 -0.09 20.83 -6.42
CA GLY A 323 0.87 21.14 -5.34
C GLY A 323 1.71 22.40 -5.56
N VAL A 324 1.48 23.15 -6.65
CA VAL A 324 2.25 24.36 -6.98
C VAL A 324 1.82 25.57 -6.12
N ALA A 325 0.59 25.59 -5.62
CA ALA A 325 0.12 26.62 -4.69
C ALA A 325 -0.83 26.04 -3.65
N ARG A 326 -1.05 26.78 -2.56
CA ARG A 326 -2.03 26.46 -1.53
C ARG A 326 -3.09 27.56 -1.46
N ARG A 327 -4.35 27.16 -1.52
CA ARG A 327 -5.49 28.02 -1.21
C ARG A 327 -5.83 27.83 0.25
N HIS A 328 -5.72 28.88 1.02
CA HIS A 328 -6.07 28.87 2.43
C HIS A 328 -7.57 29.18 2.61
N SER A 329 -8.19 28.52 3.57
CA SER A 329 -9.60 28.71 3.91
C SER A 329 -9.87 28.36 5.36
N TRP A 330 -11.07 28.67 5.82
CA TRP A 330 -11.56 28.20 7.11
C TRP A 330 -12.40 26.95 6.90
N LEU A 331 -12.09 25.89 7.63
CA LEU A 331 -13.00 24.77 7.81
C LEU A 331 -13.89 25.12 8.99
N THR A 332 -15.21 25.14 8.76
CA THR A 332 -16.18 25.53 9.80
C THR A 332 -17.09 24.38 10.16
N TRP A 333 -17.46 24.32 11.44
CA TRP A 333 -18.43 23.40 12.00
C TRP A 333 -19.50 24.17 12.75
N THR A 334 -20.75 23.76 12.62
CA THR A 334 -21.82 24.19 13.52
C THR A 334 -21.49 23.78 14.96
N VAL A 335 -22.14 24.42 15.93
CA VAL A 335 -22.00 24.05 17.36
C VAL A 335 -22.29 22.56 17.59
N ALA A 336 -23.31 22.02 16.91
CA ALA A 336 -23.67 20.61 17.01
C ALA A 336 -22.59 19.70 16.42
N GLU A 337 -22.07 20.00 15.22
CA GLU A 337 -20.99 19.22 14.60
C GLU A 337 -19.70 19.28 15.42
N PHE A 338 -19.34 20.44 15.98
CA PHE A 338 -18.20 20.55 16.89
C PHE A 338 -18.39 19.65 18.11
N ALA A 339 -19.54 19.75 18.79
CA ALA A 339 -19.84 18.95 19.98
C ALA A 339 -19.82 17.44 19.67
N ASP A 340 -20.36 17.03 18.50
CA ASP A 340 -20.36 15.65 18.05
C ASP A 340 -18.93 15.12 17.79
N ASN A 341 -18.07 15.94 17.17
CA ASN A 341 -16.68 15.60 16.84
C ASN A 341 -15.75 15.47 18.05
N LEU A 342 -16.08 16.07 19.21
CA LEU A 342 -15.30 15.90 20.44
C LEU A 342 -15.28 14.45 20.93
N PHE A 343 -16.31 13.67 20.58
CA PHE A 343 -16.46 12.28 21.00
C PHE A 343 -16.22 11.37 19.79
N PRO A 344 -15.25 10.44 19.86
CA PRO A 344 -14.92 9.57 18.74
C PRO A 344 -16.17 8.82 18.27
N ASP A 345 -16.51 8.99 17.00
CA ASP A 345 -17.68 8.33 16.39
C ASP A 345 -17.33 6.89 16.02
N ARG A 346 -16.14 6.66 15.46
CA ARG A 346 -15.73 5.37 14.91
C ARG A 346 -14.31 4.98 15.27
N VAL A 347 -14.10 3.67 15.26
CA VAL A 347 -12.79 3.04 15.18
C VAL A 347 -12.62 2.53 13.76
N THR A 348 -11.58 2.95 13.06
CA THR A 348 -11.35 2.67 11.64
C THR A 348 -10.02 1.94 11.42
N TYR A 349 -10.05 0.91 10.58
CA TYR A 349 -8.84 0.24 10.09
C TYR A 349 -8.40 0.92 8.79
N ARG A 350 -7.25 1.59 8.82
CA ARG A 350 -6.70 2.33 7.67
C ARG A 350 -5.54 1.55 7.05
N GLN A 351 -5.65 1.24 5.77
CA GLN A 351 -4.60 0.52 5.02
C GLN A 351 -3.42 1.46 4.71
N ARG A 352 -2.17 1.02 4.94
CA ARG A 352 -0.98 1.89 4.85
C ARG A 352 -0.63 2.35 3.42
N TYR A 353 -0.97 1.56 2.40
CA TYR A 353 -0.50 1.77 1.03
C TYR A 353 -1.60 1.75 -0.03
N HIS A 354 -2.86 1.64 0.39
CA HIS A 354 -4.02 1.61 -0.49
C HIS A 354 -5.12 2.49 0.10
N TYR A 355 -5.28 3.70 -0.44
CA TYR A 355 -6.47 4.51 -0.23
C TYR A 355 -7.48 4.17 -1.32
N ASP A 356 -8.08 2.98 -1.25
CA ASP A 356 -9.20 2.61 -2.12
C ASP A 356 -10.57 2.98 -1.50
N GLY A 357 -10.55 3.66 -0.34
CA GLY A 357 -11.74 4.09 0.39
C GLY A 357 -12.46 2.96 1.14
N LYS A 358 -11.88 1.76 1.22
CA LYS A 358 -12.45 0.61 1.95
C LYS A 358 -11.97 0.55 3.40
N ASP A 359 -12.04 1.68 4.10
CA ASP A 359 -11.79 1.68 5.54
C ASP A 359 -12.92 0.90 6.21
N VAL A 360 -12.55 -0.18 6.92
CA VAL A 360 -13.49 -0.92 7.77
C VAL A 360 -13.57 -0.17 9.10
N GLY A 361 -14.79 0.17 9.52
CA GLY A 361 -14.97 0.84 10.79
C GLY A 361 -16.26 0.48 11.49
N ILE A 362 -16.21 0.45 12.81
CA ILE A 362 -17.33 0.21 13.71
C ILE A 362 -17.57 1.46 14.56
N PRO A 363 -18.81 1.79 14.94
CA PRO A 363 -19.05 2.83 15.93
C PRO A 363 -18.25 2.58 17.20
N MET A 364 -17.57 3.60 17.72
CA MET A 364 -16.80 3.51 18.97
C MET A 364 -17.70 3.09 20.13
N THR A 365 -18.96 3.54 20.12
CA THR A 365 -19.96 3.17 21.12
C THR A 365 -20.32 1.69 21.10
N ASP A 366 -20.15 0.98 19.97
CA ASP A 366 -20.37 -0.46 19.86
C ASP A 366 -19.15 -1.28 20.29
N TYR A 367 -17.97 -0.67 20.32
CA TYR A 367 -16.70 -1.34 20.60
C TYR A 367 -16.19 -1.11 22.03
N ALA A 368 -16.39 0.10 22.57
CA ALA A 368 -15.74 0.52 23.80
C ALA A 368 -16.39 -0.10 25.04
N ASP A 369 -15.57 -0.58 25.97
CA ASP A 369 -16.01 -0.95 27.32
C ASP A 369 -16.57 0.29 28.04
N PRO A 370 -17.81 0.26 28.56
CA PRO A 370 -18.39 1.37 29.31
C PRO A 370 -17.53 1.86 30.48
N ALA A 371 -16.79 0.96 31.15
CA ALA A 371 -15.89 1.32 32.25
C ALA A 371 -14.75 2.25 31.81
N ILE A 372 -14.42 2.26 30.51
CA ILE A 372 -13.39 3.13 29.92
C ILE A 372 -14.05 4.31 29.18
N PHE A 373 -15.13 4.05 28.44
CA PHE A 373 -15.77 5.05 27.60
C PHE A 373 -16.49 6.13 28.42
N LEU A 374 -17.23 5.76 29.47
CA LEU A 374 -18.00 6.73 30.25
C LEU A 374 -17.11 7.75 30.98
N PRO A 375 -16.00 7.35 31.65
CA PRO A 375 -15.07 8.33 32.22
C PRO A 375 -14.42 9.25 31.19
N TYR A 376 -14.09 8.73 30.00
CA TYR A 376 -13.56 9.55 28.90
C TYR A 376 -14.58 10.61 28.47
N VAL A 377 -15.83 10.21 28.22
CA VAL A 377 -16.90 11.12 27.80
C VAL A 377 -17.15 12.19 28.86
N ASP A 378 -17.22 11.82 30.14
CA ASP A 378 -17.38 12.79 31.25
C ASP A 378 -16.22 13.80 31.28
N ALA A 379 -14.98 13.33 31.18
CA ALA A 379 -13.80 14.20 31.21
C ALA A 379 -13.82 15.20 30.05
N VAL A 380 -14.06 14.74 28.82
CA VAL A 380 -14.15 15.61 27.64
C VAL A 380 -15.27 16.65 27.81
N THR A 381 -16.47 16.23 28.22
CA THR A 381 -17.59 17.14 28.45
C THR A 381 -17.25 18.18 29.51
N ARG A 382 -16.71 17.76 30.65
CA ARG A 382 -16.35 18.65 31.76
C ARG A 382 -15.31 19.69 31.35
N HIS A 383 -14.25 19.29 30.64
CA HIS A 383 -13.24 20.21 30.15
C HIS A 383 -13.83 21.20 29.14
N ALA A 384 -14.57 20.73 28.14
CA ALA A 384 -15.20 21.59 27.13
C ALA A 384 -16.17 22.61 27.78
N VAL A 385 -17.06 22.16 28.66
CA VAL A 385 -18.03 23.02 29.35
C VAL A 385 -17.33 24.06 30.23
N THR A 386 -16.23 23.69 30.90
CA THR A 386 -15.46 24.61 31.73
C THR A 386 -14.87 25.74 30.89
N VAL A 387 -14.29 25.42 29.74
CA VAL A 387 -13.74 26.40 28.80
C VAL A 387 -14.81 27.40 28.36
N PHE A 388 -15.99 26.93 27.94
CA PHE A 388 -17.05 27.83 27.49
C PHE A 388 -17.61 28.69 28.63
N ARG A 389 -17.83 28.12 29.82
CA ARG A 389 -18.28 28.91 30.98
C ARG A 389 -17.30 30.00 31.36
N ALA A 390 -15.99 29.78 31.19
CA ALA A 390 -14.96 30.78 31.46
C ALA A 390 -14.94 31.93 30.44
N LEU A 391 -15.52 31.75 29.25
CA LEU A 391 -15.67 32.82 28.25
C LEU A 391 -16.89 33.71 28.52
N ALA A 392 -17.86 33.26 29.31
CA ALA A 392 -19.04 34.06 29.61
C ALA A 392 -18.64 35.23 30.53
N PRO A 393 -19.05 36.47 30.22
CA PRO A 393 -18.82 37.61 31.10
C PRO A 393 -19.64 37.48 32.39
N ASP A 394 -19.06 37.92 33.52
CA ASP A 394 -19.65 37.88 34.87
C ASP A 394 -21.00 38.61 35.00
#